data_AF-A0A409XQZ8-F1
#
_entry.id   AF-A0A409XQZ8-F1
#
_cell.length_a   1.000
_cell.length_b   1.000
_cell.length_c   1.000
_cell.angle_alpha   90.00
_cell.angle_beta   90.00
_cell.angle_gamma   90.00
#
_symmetry.space_group_name_H-M   'P 1'
#
loop_
_entity.id
_entity.type
_entity.pdbx_description
1 polymer ?
#
loop_
_entity_poly.entity_id
_entity_poly.type
_entity_poly.pdbx_seq_one_letter_code
_entity_poly.pdbx_strand_id
1 'polypeptide(L)'
;MPLDKEESQRRQNVLVATTYFMHLVGIAAVLYHKPNYWKKPYHTSALLGKAWVNELIHGHPDHIFCELGMCLHVFTAFCGTLSMLCNFTTSRNGVTVEEQAAIFLYSCVTRLSIRHVGERFQHSDETISK
;
A
#
# COMPACT_ATOMS: atom_id res chain seq x y z
N MET A 1 6.83 -14.41 -66.53
CA MET A 1 6.03 -15.13 -65.51
C MET A 1 6.70 -15.36 -64.13
N PRO A 2 7.95 -14.93 -63.82
CA PRO A 2 8.46 -14.93 -62.43
C PRO A 2 8.26 -13.61 -61.66
N LEU A 3 8.13 -12.48 -62.37
CA LEU A 3 7.97 -11.13 -61.76
C LEU A 3 6.69 -10.98 -60.90
N ASP A 4 5.59 -11.58 -61.35
CA ASP A 4 4.26 -11.50 -60.70
C ASP A 4 4.17 -12.29 -59.38
N LYS A 5 4.90 -13.42 -59.30
CA LYS A 5 5.03 -14.20 -58.07
C LYS A 5 5.86 -13.49 -57.02
N GLU A 6 6.91 -12.79 -57.45
CA GLU A 6 7.77 -12.02 -56.55
C GLU A 6 7.02 -10.81 -55.96
N GLU A 7 6.22 -10.11 -56.76
CA GLU A 7 5.35 -9.03 -56.26
C GLU A 7 4.30 -9.54 -55.28
N SER A 8 3.64 -10.66 -55.60
CA SER A 8 2.65 -11.28 -54.71
C SER A 8 3.27 -11.71 -53.38
N GLN A 9 4.48 -12.28 -53.42
CA GLN A 9 5.24 -12.63 -52.22
C GLN A 9 5.65 -11.40 -51.40
N ARG A 10 6.09 -10.30 -52.05
CA ARG A 10 6.41 -9.04 -51.38
C ARG A 10 5.19 -8.44 -50.69
N ARG A 11 4.02 -8.42 -51.36
CA ARG A 11 2.75 -7.95 -50.78
C ARG A 11 2.35 -8.80 -49.57
N GLN A 12 2.47 -10.13 -49.68
CA GLN A 12 2.16 -11.03 -48.58
C GLN A 12 3.10 -10.84 -47.37
N ASN A 13 4.40 -10.64 -47.61
CA ASN A 13 5.36 -10.34 -46.54
C ASN A 13 5.06 -9.01 -45.84
N VAL A 14 4.65 -7.98 -46.58
CA VAL A 14 4.23 -6.69 -46.00
C VAL A 14 2.98 -6.87 -45.14
N LEU A 15 1.98 -7.62 -45.60
CA LEU A 15 0.77 -7.91 -44.82
C LEU A 15 1.05 -8.73 -43.55
N VAL A 16 1.98 -9.69 -43.61
CA VAL A 16 2.42 -10.45 -42.44
C VAL A 16 3.18 -9.56 -41.46
N ALA A 17 4.04 -8.66 -41.95
CA ALA A 17 4.77 -7.73 -41.10
C ALA A 17 3.84 -6.71 -40.42
N THR A 18 2.84 -6.19 -41.13
CA THR A 18 1.87 -5.24 -40.55
C THR A 18 0.96 -5.91 -39.52
N THR A 19 0.48 -7.12 -39.77
CA THR A 19 -0.31 -7.87 -38.78
C THR A 19 0.52 -8.16 -37.52
N TYR A 20 1.77 -8.60 -37.67
CA TYR A 20 2.67 -8.81 -36.55
C TYR A 20 2.90 -7.52 -35.73
N PHE A 21 3.12 -6.39 -36.41
CA PHE A 21 3.26 -5.09 -35.76
C PHE A 21 2.00 -4.68 -35.00
N MET A 22 0.82 -4.85 -35.60
CA MET A 22 -0.46 -4.55 -34.95
C MET A 22 -0.69 -5.44 -33.71
N HIS A 23 -0.29 -6.71 -33.76
CA HIS A 23 -0.32 -7.59 -32.59
C HIS A 23 0.62 -7.12 -31.48
N LEU A 24 1.85 -6.70 -31.82
CA LEU A 24 2.80 -6.15 -30.83
C LEU A 24 2.25 -4.89 -30.15
N VAL A 25 1.68 -3.96 -30.93
CA VAL A 25 1.06 -2.74 -30.39
C VAL A 25 -0.14 -3.08 -29.50
N GLY A 26 -0.98 -4.04 -29.92
CA GLY A 26 -2.12 -4.50 -29.13
C GLY A 26 -1.70 -5.10 -27.78
N ILE A 27 -0.69 -5.98 -27.78
CA ILE A 27 -0.15 -6.57 -26.53
C ILE A 27 0.44 -5.48 -25.63
N ALA A 28 1.22 -4.54 -26.20
CA ALA A 28 1.75 -3.42 -25.45
C ALA A 28 0.63 -2.59 -24.82
N ALA A 29 -0.39 -2.21 -25.58
CA ALA A 29 -1.53 -1.44 -25.07
C ALA A 29 -2.25 -2.16 -23.91
N VAL A 30 -2.46 -3.47 -24.01
CA VAL A 30 -3.04 -4.28 -22.93
C VAL A 30 -2.15 -4.28 -21.68
N LEU A 31 -0.83 -4.38 -21.85
CA LEU A 31 0.11 -4.32 -20.73
C LEU A 31 0.11 -2.94 -20.06
N TYR A 32 0.14 -1.86 -20.83
CA TYR A 32 0.11 -0.49 -20.32
C TYR A 32 -1.23 -0.13 -19.66
N HIS A 33 -2.35 -0.70 -20.12
CA HIS A 33 -3.65 -0.50 -19.49
C HIS A 33 -3.81 -1.26 -18.17
N LYS A 34 -2.88 -2.17 -17.81
CA LYS A 34 -2.96 -2.85 -16.51
C LYS A 34 -2.86 -1.81 -15.39
N PRO A 35 -3.78 -1.83 -14.41
CA PRO A 35 -3.84 -0.82 -13.36
C PRO A 35 -2.58 -0.73 -12.49
N ASN A 36 -1.73 -1.76 -12.53
CA ASN A 36 -0.49 -1.81 -11.77
C ASN A 36 0.77 -1.72 -12.66
N TYR A 37 0.64 -1.42 -13.96
CA TYR A 37 1.78 -1.35 -14.89
C TYR A 37 2.86 -0.37 -14.43
N TRP A 38 2.45 0.82 -14.00
CA TRP A 38 3.35 1.88 -13.55
C TRP A 38 3.37 2.08 -12.02
N LYS A 39 2.73 1.19 -11.25
CA LYS A 39 2.67 1.36 -9.80
C LYS A 39 3.97 0.86 -9.17
N LYS A 40 4.72 1.77 -8.55
CA LYS A 40 5.83 1.43 -7.65
C LYS A 40 5.31 1.39 -6.21
N PRO A 41 5.71 0.40 -5.40
CA PRO A 41 5.38 0.39 -3.99
C PRO A 41 6.03 1.62 -3.32
N TYR A 42 5.24 2.35 -2.52
CA TYR A 42 5.64 3.61 -1.91
C TYR A 42 6.10 3.44 -0.46
N HIS A 43 5.33 2.75 0.38
CA HIS A 43 5.71 2.40 1.75
C HIS A 43 6.45 1.06 1.79
N THR A 44 7.79 1.10 1.67
CA THR A 44 8.65 -0.10 1.66
C THR A 44 9.64 -0.12 2.82
N SER A 45 9.51 0.78 3.79
CA SER A 45 10.42 0.82 4.94
C SER A 45 10.33 -0.45 5.78
N ALA A 46 11.45 -0.84 6.37
CA ALA A 46 11.54 -1.95 7.32
C ALA A 46 10.88 -1.64 8.68
N LEU A 47 10.62 -0.37 8.98
CA LEU A 47 9.92 0.09 10.18
C LEU A 47 8.40 -0.02 9.96
N LEU A 48 7.84 -1.23 10.13
CA LEU A 48 6.39 -1.41 10.10
C LEU A 48 5.74 -0.68 11.28
N GLY A 49 4.56 -0.09 11.06
CA GLY A 49 3.79 0.57 12.12
C GLY A 49 3.59 -0.33 13.35
N LYS A 50 3.24 -1.61 13.13
CA LYS A 50 3.16 -2.61 14.20
C LYS A 50 4.46 -2.78 15.01
N ALA A 51 5.62 -2.79 14.34
CA ALA A 51 6.90 -2.95 15.01
C ALA A 51 7.19 -1.74 15.91
N TRP A 52 6.89 -0.53 15.43
CA TRP A 52 7.02 0.69 16.20
C TRP A 52 6.08 0.73 17.41
N VAL A 53 4.82 0.32 17.25
CA VAL A 53 3.88 0.20 18.39
C VAL A 53 4.38 -0.80 19.41
N ASN A 54 4.96 -1.91 18.95
CA ASN A 54 5.58 -2.89 19.84
C ASN A 54 6.78 -2.31 20.62
N GLU A 55 7.58 -1.45 19.98
CA GLU A 55 8.65 -0.70 20.65
C GLU A 55 8.11 0.27 21.71
N LEU A 56 6.98 0.93 21.47
CA LEU A 56 6.34 1.79 22.48
C LEU A 56 5.84 0.99 23.68
N ILE A 57 5.24 -0.18 23.44
CA ILE A 57 4.69 -1.05 24.49
C ILE A 57 5.79 -1.63 25.39
N HIS A 58 6.90 -2.07 24.80
CA HIS A 58 7.99 -2.74 25.52
C HIS A 58 9.16 -1.83 25.87
N GLY A 59 9.13 -0.58 25.41
CA GLY A 59 10.17 0.41 25.63
C GLY A 59 10.02 1.16 26.95
N HIS A 60 10.55 2.38 26.97
CA HIS A 60 10.47 3.25 28.14
C HIS A 60 9.03 3.74 28.36
N PRO A 61 8.47 3.68 29.59
CA PRO A 61 7.07 4.05 29.85
C PRO A 61 6.74 5.51 29.52
N ASP A 62 7.70 6.43 29.59
CA ASP A 62 7.47 7.83 29.20
C ASP A 62 7.38 7.99 27.68
N HIS A 63 7.98 7.10 26.89
CA HIS A 63 7.98 7.21 25.43
C HIS A 63 6.57 7.06 24.88
N ILE A 64 5.82 6.05 25.34
CA ILE A 64 4.42 5.87 24.92
C ILE A 64 3.53 7.02 25.38
N PHE A 65 3.80 7.62 26.53
CA PHE A 65 3.07 8.80 27.00
C PHE A 65 3.32 10.02 26.12
N CYS A 66 4.58 10.29 25.74
CA CYS A 66 4.93 11.40 24.86
C CYS A 66 4.32 11.25 23.46
N GLU A 67 4.29 10.03 22.92
CA GLU A 67 3.86 9.77 21.54
C GLU A 67 2.33 9.60 21.43
N LEU A 68 1.69 8.91 22.37
CA LEU A 68 0.25 8.57 22.33
C LEU A 68 -0.61 9.34 23.34
N GLY A 69 0.01 10.15 24.21
CA GLY A 69 -0.69 10.97 25.19
C GLY A 69 -1.28 10.21 26.37
N MET A 70 -0.92 8.93 26.55
CA MET A 70 -1.39 8.10 27.65
C MET A 70 -0.33 7.10 28.12
N CYS A 71 -0.40 6.75 29.40
CA CYS A 71 0.51 5.77 29.99
C CYS A 71 0.26 4.36 29.45
N LEU A 72 1.29 3.51 29.46
CA LEU A 72 1.23 2.13 28.96
C LEU A 72 0.03 1.34 29.48
N HIS A 73 -0.22 1.37 30.79
CA HIS A 73 -1.32 0.62 31.41
C HIS A 73 -2.71 1.12 30.96
N VAL A 74 -2.83 2.42 30.65
CA VAL A 74 -4.08 2.99 30.11
C VAL A 74 -4.26 2.57 28.66
N PHE A 75 -3.18 2.59 27.88
CA PHE A 75 -3.20 2.16 26.48
C PHE A 75 -3.58 0.68 26.33
N THR A 76 -3.02 -0.20 27.17
CA THR A 76 -3.36 -1.63 27.14
C THR A 76 -4.81 -1.88 27.55
N ALA A 77 -5.30 -1.21 28.61
CA ALA A 77 -6.70 -1.27 29.02
C ALA A 77 -7.63 -0.74 27.91
N PHE A 78 -7.24 0.35 27.25
CA PHE A 78 -7.98 0.94 26.13
C PHE A 78 -8.10 -0.05 24.95
N CYS A 79 -7.00 -0.65 24.52
CA CYS A 79 -7.01 -1.66 23.45
C CYS A 79 -7.84 -2.90 23.82
N GLY A 80 -7.73 -3.37 25.06
CA GLY A 80 -8.56 -4.47 25.57
C GLY A 80 -10.05 -4.13 25.55
N THR A 81 -10.41 -2.91 25.93
CA THR A 81 -11.79 -2.42 25.91
C THR A 81 -12.34 -2.33 24.49
N LEU A 82 -11.56 -1.80 23.54
CA LEU A 82 -11.95 -1.78 22.12
C LEU A 82 -12.19 -3.18 21.58
N SER A 83 -11.31 -4.12 21.92
CA SER A 83 -11.41 -5.51 21.45
C SER A 83 -12.62 -6.22 22.05
N MET A 84 -12.86 -6.06 23.35
CA MET A 84 -13.92 -6.79 24.07
C MET A 84 -15.31 -6.15 23.96
N LEU A 85 -15.41 -4.83 24.05
CA LEU A 85 -16.71 -4.13 24.09
C LEU A 85 -17.15 -3.65 22.71
N CYS A 86 -16.22 -3.29 21.84
CA CYS A 86 -16.52 -2.73 20.52
C CYS A 86 -16.34 -3.74 19.39
N ASN A 87 -15.94 -4.99 19.69
CA ASN A 87 -15.61 -6.02 18.70
C ASN A 87 -14.59 -5.54 17.64
N PHE A 88 -13.66 -4.66 18.04
CA PHE A 88 -12.56 -4.28 17.17
C PHE A 88 -11.65 -5.48 16.96
N THR A 89 -11.33 -5.75 15.71
CA THR A 89 -10.44 -6.84 15.30
C THR A 89 -9.37 -6.30 14.37
N THR A 90 -8.36 -7.12 14.11
CA THR A 90 -7.35 -6.82 13.09
C THR A 90 -8.05 -6.53 11.76
N SER A 91 -7.67 -5.42 11.13
CA SER A 91 -8.28 -5.01 9.87
C SER A 91 -8.01 -6.02 8.76
N ARG A 92 -8.79 -5.96 7.67
CA ARG A 92 -8.56 -6.79 6.47
C ARG A 92 -7.13 -6.62 5.91
N ASN A 93 -6.50 -5.48 6.15
CA ASN A 93 -5.15 -5.15 5.68
C ASN A 93 -4.06 -5.59 6.67
N GLY A 94 -4.42 -6.28 7.76
CA GLY A 94 -3.46 -6.80 8.74
C GLY A 94 -3.06 -5.81 9.84
N VAL A 95 -3.72 -4.67 9.96
CA VAL A 95 -3.46 -3.65 10.99
C VAL A 95 -4.09 -4.09 12.31
N THR A 96 -3.31 -4.25 13.37
CA THR A 96 -3.82 -4.77 14.66
C THR A 96 -4.65 -3.72 15.40
N VAL A 97 -5.36 -4.11 16.47
CA VAL A 97 -6.15 -3.17 17.27
C VAL A 97 -5.25 -2.14 17.95
N GLU A 98 -4.09 -2.57 18.45
CA GLU A 98 -3.10 -1.70 19.06
C GLU A 98 -2.53 -0.70 18.04
N GLU A 99 -2.27 -1.15 16.81
CA GLU A 99 -1.78 -0.28 15.75
C GLU A 99 -2.84 0.72 15.30
N GLN A 100 -4.10 0.31 15.15
CA GLN A 100 -5.21 1.22 14.87
C GLN A 100 -5.40 2.27 15.99
N ALA A 101 -5.38 1.82 17.24
CA ALA A 101 -5.46 2.71 18.40
C ALA A 101 -4.28 3.69 18.44
N ALA A 102 -3.06 3.21 18.17
CA ALA A 102 -1.87 4.05 18.12
C ALA A 102 -1.93 5.08 16.98
N ILE A 103 -2.39 4.70 15.77
CA ILE A 103 -2.59 5.63 14.64
C ILE A 103 -3.54 6.75 15.04
N PHE A 104 -4.69 6.40 15.64
CA PHE A 104 -5.69 7.37 16.08
C PHE A 104 -5.11 8.34 17.14
N LEU A 105 -4.53 7.79 18.21
CA LEU A 105 -3.98 8.58 19.31
C LEU A 105 -2.81 9.46 18.86
N TYR A 106 -1.88 8.90 18.09
CA TYR A 106 -0.75 9.64 17.53
C TYR A 106 -1.21 10.80 16.65
N SER A 107 -2.25 10.60 15.84
CA SER A 107 -2.87 11.66 15.03
C SER A 107 -3.46 12.77 15.90
N CYS A 108 -4.15 12.42 17.00
CA CYS A 108 -4.71 13.38 17.95
C CYS A 108 -3.63 14.20 18.69
N VAL A 109 -2.55 13.54 19.11
CA VAL A 109 -1.47 14.16 19.90
C VAL A 109 -0.57 15.04 19.04
N THR A 110 -0.11 14.53 17.91
CA THR A 110 0.90 15.21 17.08
C THR A 110 0.31 16.21 16.09
N ARG A 111 -1.00 16.10 15.77
CA ARG A 111 -1.70 16.93 14.76
C ARG A 111 -0.99 16.95 13.40
N LEU A 112 -0.26 15.90 13.08
CA LEU A 112 0.40 15.74 11.80
C LEU A 112 -0.65 15.46 10.71
N SER A 113 -0.31 15.79 9.46
CA SER A 113 -1.17 15.43 8.34
C SER A 113 -1.22 13.92 8.16
N ILE A 114 -2.35 13.42 7.62
CA ILE A 114 -2.57 11.99 7.32
C ILE A 114 -1.38 11.39 6.58
N ARG A 115 -0.81 12.12 5.60
CA ARG A 115 0.38 11.69 4.87
C ARG A 115 1.57 11.40 5.78
N HIS A 116 1.89 12.30 6.72
CA HIS A 116 3.02 12.08 7.64
C HIS A 116 2.77 10.94 8.62
N VAL A 117 1.52 10.75 9.05
CA VAL A 117 1.13 9.58 9.85
C VAL A 117 1.28 8.30 9.02
N GLY A 118 0.85 8.32 7.76
CA GLY A 118 1.05 7.22 6.81
C GLY A 118 2.52 6.87 6.60
N GLU A 119 3.40 7.86 6.51
CA GLU A 119 4.86 7.62 6.50
C GLU A 119 5.36 6.97 7.78
N ARG A 120 4.90 7.42 8.96
CA ARG A 120 5.34 6.86 10.24
C ARG A 120 4.95 5.39 10.39
N PHE A 121 3.72 5.05 10.03
CA PHE A 121 3.18 3.69 10.18
C PHE A 121 3.34 2.82 8.94
N GLN A 122 3.88 3.36 7.85
CA GLN A 122 4.04 2.69 6.55
C GLN A 122 2.71 2.20 5.95
N HIS A 123 1.65 3.00 6.10
CA HIS A 123 0.31 2.73 5.58
C HIS A 123 -0.14 3.83 4.62
N SER A 124 -0.99 3.45 3.66
CA SER A 124 -1.60 4.42 2.73
C SER A 124 -2.51 5.40 3.46
N ASP A 125 -2.68 6.60 2.91
CA ASP A 125 -3.59 7.63 3.43
C ASP A 125 -5.02 7.10 3.63
N GLU A 126 -5.49 6.23 2.73
CA GLU A 126 -6.79 5.56 2.86
C GLU A 126 -6.87 4.70 4.12
N THR A 127 -5.80 3.98 4.46
CA THR A 127 -5.73 3.13 5.66
C THR A 127 -5.67 3.97 6.93
N ILE A 128 -4.97 5.12 6.90
CA ILE A 128 -4.89 6.04 8.05
C ILE A 128 -6.21 6.77 8.30
N SER A 129 -6.98 7.07 7.24
CA SER A 129 -8.21 7.86 7.33
C SER A 129 -9.47 7.08 7.76
N LYS A 130 -9.41 5.75 7.81
CA LYS A 130 -10.55 4.87 8.11
C LYS A 130 -10.66 4.56 9.59
#